data_AF-A0A3M1YQV5-F1
#
_entry.id   AF-A0A3M1YQV5-F1
#
_cell.length_a   1.000
_cell.length_b   1.000
_cell.length_c   1.000
_cell.angle_alpha   90.00
_cell.angle_beta   90.00
_cell.angle_gamma   90.00
#
_symmetry.space_group_name_H-M   'P 1'
#
loop_
_entity.id
_entity.type
_entity.pdbx_description
1 polymer ?
#
loop_
_entity_poly.entity_id
_entity_poly.type
_entity_poly.pdbx_seq_one_letter_code
_entity_poly.pdbx_strand_id
1 'polypeptide(L)'
;GLPKPTQLGLVFRSYVEGGIVDHIHQPRWERLLHIDVSGPKGEVTIIVEPMERRSNILLVRDGVIIDCLRRVGPEDNRYRLSLPAHEYVPPPPMTGRHDPLAMSVTDMFGVFDQNQDPKRKAFSLLSSRILGISPLLAKEIVFRASGEVNKLAKDVEPEAIFSAMQELMSTLGVREWQPGVVEDDSGVHAYSVYPIEHMPGWKSVDSVSQALELYYGAPVGEEAYTAAKKPVFAAIEEARAKLRAKLASLQQSVTDDAERERLRQSGELILAYQYTIQPGQTELRAPYDAEGPELVIKLDPELSPVENAQRYFKRYNKAKSALEDVPQLIQETETELAYLEQLAV
;
A
#
# COMPACT_ATOMS: atom_id res chain seq x y z
N GLY A 1 24.80 -2.78 -12.35
CA GLY A 1 25.56 -1.71 -11.70
C GLY A 1 25.66 -2.00 -10.22
N LEU A 2 26.81 -1.82 -9.59
CA LEU A 2 26.94 -2.04 -8.14
C LEU A 2 25.98 -1.09 -7.40
N PRO A 3 25.20 -1.58 -6.42
CA PRO A 3 24.30 -0.73 -5.66
C PRO A 3 25.10 0.35 -4.94
N LYS A 4 24.77 1.62 -5.19
CA LYS A 4 25.34 2.74 -4.43
C LYS A 4 24.81 2.66 -2.99
N PRO A 5 25.69 2.71 -1.96
CA PRO A 5 25.26 2.61 -0.58
C PRO A 5 24.34 3.80 -0.22
N THR A 6 23.28 3.51 0.55
CA THR A 6 22.38 4.54 1.08
C THR A 6 23.11 5.38 2.14
N GLN A 7 22.59 6.57 2.46
CA GLN A 7 23.14 7.41 3.53
C GLN A 7 23.21 6.64 4.86
N LEU A 8 22.15 5.91 5.22
CA LEU A 8 22.15 5.03 6.39
C LEU A 8 23.26 3.97 6.31
N GLY A 9 23.44 3.34 5.15
CA GLY A 9 24.49 2.34 4.95
C GLY A 9 25.90 2.91 5.16
N LEU A 10 26.15 4.15 4.71
CA LEU A 10 27.42 4.85 4.95
C LEU A 10 27.63 5.16 6.44
N VAL A 11 26.57 5.56 7.15
CA VAL A 11 26.62 5.77 8.61
C VAL A 11 26.95 4.46 9.31
N PHE A 12 26.21 3.38 9.02
CA PHE A 12 26.47 2.06 9.59
C PHE A 12 27.92 1.62 9.35
N ARG A 13 28.43 1.74 8.13
CA ARG A 13 29.84 1.44 7.84
C ARG A 13 30.80 2.22 8.74
N SER A 14 30.56 3.52 8.91
CA SER A 14 31.44 4.37 9.72
C SER A 14 31.50 3.97 11.20
N TYR A 15 30.46 3.32 11.74
CA TYR A 15 30.37 2.94 13.15
C TYR A 15 30.54 1.45 13.40
N VAL A 16 30.30 0.57 12.42
CA VAL A 16 30.17 -0.88 12.61
C VAL A 16 31.19 -1.65 11.78
N GLU A 17 31.64 -1.13 10.63
CA GLU A 17 32.55 -1.87 9.73
C GLU A 17 33.91 -2.10 10.41
N GLY A 18 34.35 -3.36 10.42
CA GLY A 18 35.56 -3.79 11.13
C GLY A 18 35.40 -3.90 12.66
N GLY A 19 34.20 -3.63 13.21
CA GLY A 19 33.89 -3.82 14.62
C GLY A 19 33.65 -5.28 15.01
N ILE A 20 33.52 -5.52 16.32
CA ILE A 20 33.24 -6.83 16.91
C ILE A 20 31.83 -6.83 17.49
N VAL A 21 31.06 -7.88 17.21
CA VAL A 21 29.76 -8.11 17.89
C VAL A 21 30.05 -8.68 19.26
N ASP A 22 29.82 -7.90 20.30
CA ASP A 22 30.10 -8.29 21.69
C ASP A 22 28.96 -9.14 22.26
N HIS A 23 27.72 -8.75 21.94
CA HIS A 23 26.54 -9.40 22.50
C HIS A 23 25.33 -9.26 21.57
N ILE A 24 24.49 -10.30 21.55
CA ILE A 24 23.20 -10.30 20.88
C ILE A 24 22.15 -10.66 21.92
N HIS A 25 21.17 -9.79 22.11
CA HIS A 25 20.11 -10.02 23.07
C HIS A 25 18.74 -9.55 22.60
N GLN A 26 17.72 -10.19 23.16
CA GLN A 26 16.32 -9.90 22.89
C GLN A 26 15.64 -9.62 24.24
N PRO A 27 14.98 -8.47 24.41
CA PRO A 27 14.09 -8.26 25.54
C PRO A 27 12.99 -9.33 25.57
N ARG A 28 12.71 -9.87 26.75
CA ARG A 28 11.82 -11.02 26.93
C ARG A 28 10.45 -10.76 26.29
N TRP A 29 10.01 -11.66 25.42
CA TRP A 29 8.74 -11.62 24.68
C TRP A 29 8.54 -10.46 23.70
N GLU A 30 9.51 -9.58 23.53
CA GLU A 30 9.42 -8.48 22.58
C GLU A 30 10.04 -8.88 21.24
N ARG A 31 9.42 -8.44 20.14
CA ARG A 31 9.98 -8.61 18.79
C ARG A 31 11.01 -7.51 18.55
N LEU A 32 12.13 -7.62 19.25
CA LEU A 32 13.18 -6.63 19.26
C LEU A 32 14.53 -7.31 19.47
N LEU A 33 15.51 -6.99 18.63
CA LEU A 33 16.85 -7.54 18.71
C LEU A 33 17.84 -6.40 18.91
N HIS A 34 18.67 -6.51 19.94
CA HIS A 34 19.82 -5.66 20.18
C HIS A 34 21.09 -6.41 19.82
N ILE A 35 21.93 -5.76 19.02
CA ILE A 35 23.26 -6.25 18.66
C ILE A 35 24.25 -5.19 19.12
N ASP A 36 24.97 -5.48 20.20
CA ASP A 36 25.97 -4.59 20.77
C ASP A 36 27.29 -4.80 20.02
N VAL A 37 27.88 -3.71 19.55
CA VAL A 37 29.06 -3.71 18.69
C VAL A 37 30.11 -2.74 19.22
N SER A 38 31.30 -3.27 19.51
CA SER A 38 32.53 -2.49 19.68
C SER A 38 33.07 -2.08 18.32
N GLY A 39 32.68 -0.89 17.88
CA GLY A 39 33.01 -0.34 16.57
C GLY A 39 34.22 0.59 16.54
N PRO A 40 34.69 0.99 15.35
CA PRO A 40 35.82 1.92 15.17
C PRO A 40 35.60 3.31 15.80
N LYS A 41 34.35 3.69 16.09
CA LYS A 41 33.98 4.97 16.72
C LYS A 41 33.52 4.83 18.17
N GLY A 42 33.73 3.66 18.77
CA GLY A 42 33.26 3.31 20.10
C GLY A 42 32.08 2.33 20.05
N GLU A 43 31.54 2.05 21.23
CA GLU A 43 30.42 1.15 21.43
C GLU A 43 29.12 1.72 20.83
N VAL A 44 28.40 0.88 20.09
CA VAL A 44 27.09 1.18 19.50
C VAL A 44 26.20 -0.05 19.60
N THR A 45 24.88 0.17 19.64
CA THR A 45 23.88 -0.88 19.58
C THR A 45 23.08 -0.75 18.28
N ILE A 46 23.01 -1.82 17.50
CA ILE A 46 22.06 -1.94 16.40
C ILE A 46 20.77 -2.51 16.96
N ILE A 47 19.68 -1.77 16.83
CA ILE A 47 18.36 -2.17 17.29
C ILE A 47 17.51 -2.52 16.07
N VAL A 48 17.05 -3.77 16.00
CA VAL A 48 16.20 -4.29 14.93
C VAL A 48 14.80 -4.53 15.48
N GLU A 49 13.81 -3.91 14.84
CA GLU A 49 12.40 -4.03 15.19
C GLU A 49 11.65 -4.72 14.03
N PRO A 50 11.58 -6.06 13.97
CA PRO A 50 10.97 -6.81 12.87
C PRO A 50 9.43 -6.85 12.98
N MET A 51 8.79 -5.68 12.94
CA MET A 51 7.32 -5.56 12.94
C MET A 51 6.82 -5.10 11.56
N GLU A 52 6.08 -5.91 10.80
CA GLU A 52 5.69 -5.62 9.40
C GLU A 52 5.50 -4.14 9.02
N ARG A 53 4.51 -3.46 9.62
CA ARG A 53 4.15 -2.06 9.29
C ARG A 53 4.98 -1.03 10.03
N ARG A 54 5.80 -1.42 10.99
CA ARG A 54 6.59 -0.52 11.87
C ARG A 54 8.06 -0.94 11.89
N SER A 55 8.49 -1.68 10.87
CA SER A 55 9.81 -2.27 10.89
C SER A 55 10.85 -1.18 10.82
N ASN A 56 11.89 -1.33 11.64
CA ASN A 56 12.95 -0.34 11.70
C ASN A 56 14.28 -1.02 12.05
N ILE A 57 15.34 -0.36 11.64
CA ILE A 57 16.70 -0.66 12.07
C ILE A 57 17.29 0.67 12.52
N LEU A 58 17.74 0.75 13.76
CA LEU A 58 18.30 1.94 14.37
C LEU A 58 19.74 1.67 14.79
N LEU A 59 20.60 2.66 14.61
CA LEU A 59 21.93 2.69 15.19
C LEU A 59 21.88 3.65 16.38
N VAL A 60 22.22 3.14 17.57
CA VAL A 60 22.10 3.87 18.82
C VAL A 60 23.45 3.89 19.53
N ARG A 61 23.78 5.00 20.18
CA ARG A 61 24.95 5.16 21.03
C ARG A 61 24.56 5.95 22.27
N ASP A 62 24.96 5.47 23.45
CA ASP A 62 24.68 6.13 24.73
C ASP A 62 23.18 6.46 24.90
N GLY A 63 22.30 5.55 24.43
CA GLY A 63 20.85 5.74 24.43
C GLY A 63 20.31 6.69 23.36
N VAL A 64 21.15 7.32 22.55
CA VAL A 64 20.76 8.30 21.52
C VAL A 64 20.84 7.69 20.12
N ILE A 65 19.79 7.89 19.32
CA ILE A 65 19.72 7.44 17.93
C ILE A 65 20.72 8.24 17.10
N ILE A 66 21.73 7.56 16.54
CA ILE A 66 22.62 8.12 15.52
C ILE A 66 21.84 8.25 14.21
N ASP A 67 21.23 7.15 13.77
CA ASP A 67 20.48 7.09 12.52
C ASP A 67 19.48 5.91 12.54
N CYS A 68 18.51 5.90 11.63
CA CYS A 68 17.52 4.84 11.50
C CYS A 68 16.99 4.73 10.08
N LEU A 69 16.53 3.53 9.70
CA LEU A 69 15.95 3.24 8.40
C LEU A 69 14.64 4.00 8.17
N ARG A 70 13.78 4.02 9.18
CA ARG A 70 12.50 4.72 9.12
C ARG A 70 12.46 5.86 10.11
N ARG A 71 12.28 7.08 9.58
CA ARG A 71 12.01 8.29 10.36
C ARG A 71 10.57 8.24 10.86
N VAL A 72 10.37 8.45 12.15
CA VAL A 72 9.03 8.54 12.77
C VAL A 72 9.00 9.82 13.59
N GLY A 73 8.25 10.81 13.11
CA GLY A 73 8.12 12.10 13.77
C GLY A 73 6.90 12.18 14.69
N PRO A 74 6.70 13.33 15.37
CA PRO A 74 5.59 13.54 16.30
C PRO A 74 4.20 13.40 15.65
N GLU A 75 4.10 13.71 14.36
CA GLU A 75 2.87 13.58 13.58
C GLU A 75 2.46 12.11 13.36
N ASP A 76 3.44 11.20 13.29
CA ASP A 76 3.22 9.77 13.03
C ASP A 76 3.03 8.97 14.32
N ASN A 77 3.74 9.35 15.39
CA ASN A 77 3.71 8.65 16.65
C ASN A 77 4.02 9.59 17.82
N ARG A 78 3.03 9.82 18.68
CA ARG A 78 3.16 10.69 19.86
C ARG A 78 3.87 10.02 21.03
N TYR A 79 3.95 8.70 21.05
CA TYR A 79 4.57 7.96 22.16
C TYR A 79 6.08 7.86 21.99
N ARG A 80 6.54 7.60 20.76
CA ARG A 80 7.95 7.39 20.45
C ARG A 80 8.34 8.06 19.15
N LEU A 81 9.44 8.80 19.21
CA LEU A 81 10.14 9.33 18.05
C LEU A 81 11.25 8.37 17.60
N SER A 82 11.47 8.28 16.30
CA SER A 82 12.62 7.58 15.72
C SER A 82 13.30 8.54 14.75
N LEU A 83 14.14 9.43 15.30
CA LEU A 83 14.85 10.47 14.58
C LEU A 83 16.30 10.56 15.08
N PRO A 84 17.26 11.00 14.26
CA PRO A 84 18.63 11.26 14.71
C PRO A 84 18.66 12.24 15.87
N ALA A 85 19.66 12.08 16.75
CA ALA A 85 19.90 12.90 17.93
C ALA A 85 18.77 12.90 18.97
N HIS A 86 17.83 11.94 18.89
CA HIS A 86 16.80 11.73 19.90
C HIS A 86 17.10 10.46 20.70
N GLU A 87 16.65 10.43 21.95
CA GLU A 87 16.74 9.23 22.78
C GLU A 87 15.94 8.07 22.18
N TYR A 88 16.51 6.88 22.21
CA TYR A 88 15.81 5.66 21.84
C TYR A 88 14.86 5.25 22.96
N VAL A 89 13.58 5.12 22.62
CA VAL A 89 12.55 4.56 23.50
C VAL A 89 12.08 3.24 22.89
N PRO A 90 11.99 2.12 23.61
CA PRO A 90 11.45 0.88 23.05
C PRO A 90 9.95 1.01 22.72
N PRO A 91 9.38 0.10 21.91
CA PRO A 91 7.93 -0.01 21.78
C PRO A 91 7.26 -0.15 23.16
N PRO A 92 6.02 0.36 23.32
CA PRO A 92 5.31 0.22 24.60
C PRO A 92 5.14 -1.26 24.92
N PRO A 93 5.44 -1.68 26.17
CA PRO A 93 5.38 -3.08 26.55
C PRO A 93 3.95 -3.62 26.46
N MET A 94 3.84 -4.91 26.19
CA MET A 94 2.54 -5.58 26.14
C MET A 94 1.99 -5.79 27.57
N THR A 95 1.03 -4.97 28.00
CA THR A 95 0.39 -5.08 29.31
C THR A 95 -0.82 -6.02 29.32
N GLY A 96 -1.11 -6.65 30.46
CA GLY A 96 -2.33 -7.43 30.67
C GLY A 96 -2.35 -8.80 29.97
N ARG A 97 -1.15 -9.34 29.67
CA ARG A 97 -0.95 -10.68 29.12
C ARG A 97 -0.13 -11.54 30.06
N HIS A 98 -0.33 -12.85 29.98
CA HIS A 98 0.36 -13.82 30.81
C HIS A 98 1.67 -14.30 30.15
N ASP A 99 2.66 -14.58 30.98
CA ASP A 99 3.90 -15.24 30.56
C ASP A 99 3.65 -16.76 30.44
N PRO A 100 3.80 -17.36 29.24
CA PRO A 100 3.52 -18.78 29.04
C PRO A 100 4.44 -19.72 29.84
N LEU A 101 5.64 -19.27 30.24
CA LEU A 101 6.58 -20.08 31.01
C LEU A 101 6.34 -20.01 32.52
N ALA A 102 5.55 -19.05 33.00
CA ALA A 102 5.25 -18.86 34.42
C ALA A 102 3.78 -19.15 34.76
N MET A 103 2.94 -19.37 33.75
CA MET A 103 1.50 -19.61 33.90
C MET A 103 1.22 -21.00 34.51
N SER A 104 0.25 -21.08 35.42
CA SER A 104 -0.32 -22.34 35.92
C SER A 104 -1.58 -22.77 35.13
N VAL A 105 -2.02 -24.01 35.30
CA VAL A 105 -3.29 -24.46 34.70
C VAL A 105 -4.47 -23.63 35.20
N THR A 106 -4.45 -23.17 36.45
CA THR A 106 -5.48 -22.29 37.03
C THR A 106 -5.53 -20.94 36.34
N ASP A 107 -4.39 -20.37 35.97
CA ASP A 107 -4.34 -19.15 35.19
C ASP A 107 -4.94 -19.36 33.79
N MET A 108 -4.73 -20.53 33.17
CA MET A 108 -5.34 -20.88 31.89
C MET A 108 -6.87 -20.95 32.02
N PHE A 109 -7.42 -21.57 33.07
CA PHE A 109 -8.85 -21.50 33.37
C PHE A 109 -9.34 -20.05 33.45
N GLY A 110 -8.61 -19.19 34.17
CA GLY A 110 -8.92 -17.76 34.25
C GLY A 110 -8.92 -17.04 32.90
N VAL A 111 -8.03 -17.40 31.97
CA VAL A 111 -8.01 -16.85 30.60
C VAL A 111 -9.30 -17.16 29.85
N PHE A 112 -9.81 -18.39 29.98
CA PHE A 112 -11.05 -18.83 29.34
C PHE A 112 -12.30 -18.31 30.04
N ASP A 113 -12.36 -18.31 31.37
CA ASP A 113 -13.50 -17.82 32.16
C ASP A 113 -13.75 -16.31 31.94
N GLN A 114 -12.70 -15.54 31.72
CA GLN A 114 -12.80 -14.11 31.43
C GLN A 114 -13.28 -13.80 30.00
N ASN A 115 -13.44 -14.82 29.14
CA ASN A 115 -13.90 -14.60 27.77
C ASN A 115 -15.40 -14.30 27.73
N GLN A 116 -15.74 -13.05 27.42
CA GLN A 116 -17.14 -12.58 27.33
C GLN A 116 -17.77 -12.81 25.94
N ASP A 117 -16.98 -13.18 24.92
CA ASP A 117 -17.48 -13.40 23.56
C ASP A 117 -17.66 -14.91 23.28
N PRO A 118 -18.91 -15.43 23.22
CA PRO A 118 -19.17 -16.85 23.01
C PRO A 118 -18.83 -17.33 21.59
N LYS A 119 -18.59 -16.41 20.64
CA LYS A 119 -18.20 -16.72 19.25
C LYS A 119 -16.68 -16.64 19.05
N ARG A 120 -15.93 -16.27 20.08
CA ARG A 120 -14.48 -16.14 19.98
C ARG A 120 -13.83 -17.50 19.78
N LYS A 121 -12.95 -17.59 18.78
CA LYS A 121 -12.13 -18.80 18.54
C LYS A 121 -11.03 -18.92 19.61
N ALA A 122 -10.73 -20.15 20.04
CA ALA A 122 -9.72 -20.40 21.06
C ALA A 122 -8.35 -19.82 20.70
N PHE A 123 -7.87 -20.01 19.46
CA PHE A 123 -6.56 -19.48 19.04
C PHE A 123 -6.48 -17.94 19.11
N SER A 124 -7.61 -17.25 18.86
CA SER A 124 -7.69 -15.78 18.94
C SER A 124 -7.68 -15.29 20.38
N LEU A 125 -8.25 -16.07 21.31
CA LEU A 125 -8.14 -15.80 22.73
C LEU A 125 -6.68 -15.92 23.20
N LEU A 126 -6.02 -17.06 22.92
CA LEU A 126 -4.64 -17.33 23.33
C LEU A 126 -3.66 -16.26 22.83
N SER A 127 -3.67 -15.98 21.53
CA SER A 127 -2.77 -14.97 20.91
C SER A 127 -2.99 -13.53 21.42
N SER A 128 -4.13 -13.24 22.04
CA SER A 128 -4.41 -11.93 22.64
C SER A 128 -4.06 -11.84 24.13
N ARG A 129 -4.03 -12.98 24.83
CA ARG A 129 -3.90 -13.05 26.30
C ARG A 129 -2.54 -13.55 26.76
N ILE A 130 -1.76 -14.16 25.88
CA ILE A 130 -0.49 -14.79 26.22
C ILE A 130 0.64 -14.10 25.44
N LEU A 131 1.74 -13.83 26.11
CA LEU A 131 2.93 -13.22 25.53
C LEU A 131 3.61 -14.19 24.55
N GLY A 132 4.19 -13.66 23.47
CA GLY A 132 4.94 -14.46 22.49
C GLY A 132 4.12 -15.41 21.60
N ILE A 133 2.83 -15.64 21.88
CA ILE A 133 2.00 -16.55 21.09
C ILE A 133 1.44 -15.86 19.85
N SER A 134 1.98 -16.23 18.69
CA SER A 134 1.46 -15.82 17.38
C SER A 134 0.14 -16.55 17.05
N PRO A 135 -0.67 -16.05 16.09
CA PRO A 135 -1.83 -16.80 15.61
C PRO A 135 -1.48 -18.18 15.08
N LEU A 136 -0.30 -18.37 14.46
CA LEU A 136 0.15 -19.66 13.96
C LEU A 136 0.41 -20.65 15.11
N LEU A 137 1.14 -20.22 16.15
CA LEU A 137 1.39 -21.03 17.33
C LEU A 137 0.10 -21.34 18.10
N ALA A 138 -0.79 -20.35 18.23
CA ALA A 138 -2.07 -20.56 18.90
C ALA A 138 -2.95 -21.60 18.19
N LYS A 139 -2.97 -21.59 16.86
CA LYS A 139 -3.68 -22.60 16.06
C LYS A 139 -3.10 -23.99 16.24
N GLU A 140 -1.77 -24.09 16.29
CA GLU A 140 -1.07 -25.34 16.56
C GLU A 140 -1.40 -25.89 17.95
N ILE A 141 -1.34 -25.06 19.00
CA ILE A 141 -1.71 -25.45 20.37
C ILE A 141 -3.16 -25.98 20.43
N VAL A 142 -4.10 -25.25 19.82
CA VAL A 142 -5.51 -25.67 19.79
C VAL A 142 -5.67 -26.99 19.02
N PHE A 143 -5.00 -27.13 17.88
CA PHE A 143 -5.05 -28.36 17.10
C PHE A 143 -4.50 -29.56 17.87
N ARG A 144 -3.34 -29.43 18.53
CA ARG A 144 -2.77 -30.51 19.36
C ARG A 144 -3.68 -30.90 20.52
N ALA A 145 -4.34 -29.92 21.14
CA ALA A 145 -5.26 -30.18 22.24
C ALA A 145 -6.60 -30.79 21.81
N SER A 146 -7.07 -30.49 20.59
CA SER A 146 -8.48 -30.72 20.25
C SER A 146 -8.77 -31.30 18.85
N GLY A 147 -7.74 -31.49 18.02
CA GLY A 147 -7.82 -31.97 16.63
C GLY A 147 -8.43 -30.98 15.63
N GLU A 148 -8.77 -29.76 16.05
CA GLU A 148 -9.47 -28.78 15.19
C GLU A 148 -9.06 -27.35 15.51
N VAL A 149 -8.53 -26.64 14.51
CA VAL A 149 -7.98 -25.28 14.66
C VAL A 149 -9.03 -24.22 15.02
N ASN A 150 -10.26 -24.36 14.53
CA ASN A 150 -11.27 -23.30 14.55
C ASN A 150 -12.28 -23.41 15.70
N LYS A 151 -12.05 -24.28 16.70
CA LYS A 151 -12.94 -24.42 17.85
C LYS A 151 -13.18 -23.09 18.57
N LEU A 152 -14.42 -22.92 19.04
CA LEU A 152 -14.77 -21.80 19.90
C LEU A 152 -14.11 -21.98 21.26
N ALA A 153 -13.77 -20.86 21.92
CA ALA A 153 -13.11 -20.87 23.22
C ALA A 153 -13.94 -21.58 24.31
N LYS A 154 -15.27 -21.61 24.17
CA LYS A 154 -16.18 -22.33 25.07
C LYS A 154 -16.24 -23.85 24.84
N ASP A 155 -15.73 -24.32 23.69
CA ASP A 155 -15.84 -25.72 23.26
C ASP A 155 -14.48 -26.45 23.35
N VAL A 156 -13.49 -25.85 24.03
CA VAL A 156 -12.17 -26.44 24.31
C VAL A 156 -12.00 -26.67 25.79
N GLU A 157 -11.20 -27.69 26.15
CA GLU A 157 -10.83 -27.97 27.53
C GLU A 157 -9.57 -27.17 27.91
N PRO A 158 -9.64 -26.23 28.87
CA PRO A 158 -8.49 -25.39 29.24
C PRO A 158 -7.26 -26.19 29.69
N GLU A 159 -7.47 -27.33 30.36
CA GLU A 159 -6.38 -28.21 30.81
C GLU A 159 -5.64 -28.88 29.64
N ALA A 160 -6.37 -29.31 28.60
CA ALA A 160 -5.77 -29.85 27.39
C ALA A 160 -4.99 -28.77 26.63
N ILE A 161 -5.53 -27.56 26.55
CA ILE A 161 -4.85 -26.40 25.96
C ILE A 161 -3.56 -26.06 26.71
N PHE A 162 -3.62 -26.02 28.05
CA PHE A 162 -2.44 -25.78 28.88
C PHE A 162 -1.37 -26.85 28.68
N SER A 163 -1.76 -28.13 28.65
CA SER A 163 -0.83 -29.24 28.44
C SER A 163 -0.13 -29.16 27.08
N ALA A 164 -0.89 -28.96 26.00
CA ALA A 164 -0.33 -28.81 24.65
C ALA A 164 0.58 -27.57 24.52
N MET A 165 0.21 -26.46 25.19
CA MET A 165 1.07 -25.28 25.25
C MET A 165 2.37 -25.59 25.99
N GLN A 166 2.32 -26.23 27.16
CA GLN A 166 3.51 -26.52 27.95
C GLN A 166 4.47 -27.47 27.24
N GLU A 167 3.97 -28.47 26.52
CA GLU A 167 4.79 -29.37 25.71
C GLU A 167 5.58 -28.63 24.62
N LEU A 168 4.91 -27.71 23.91
CA LEU A 168 5.57 -26.85 22.93
C LEU A 168 6.54 -25.87 23.61
N MET A 169 6.14 -25.23 24.69
CA MET A 169 6.96 -24.21 25.34
C MET A 169 8.18 -24.79 26.05
N SER A 170 8.11 -26.01 26.58
CA SER A 170 9.25 -26.66 27.25
C SER A 170 10.39 -26.94 26.27
N THR A 171 10.08 -27.46 25.09
CA THR A 171 11.08 -27.74 24.03
C THR A 171 11.72 -26.45 23.52
N LEU A 172 10.90 -25.40 23.28
CA LEU A 172 11.40 -24.09 22.88
C LEU A 172 12.28 -23.43 23.95
N GLY A 173 11.93 -23.60 25.23
CA GLY A 173 12.65 -23.04 26.37
C GLY A 173 14.05 -23.62 26.56
N VAL A 174 14.26 -24.90 26.24
CA VAL A 174 15.57 -25.57 26.30
C VAL A 174 16.33 -25.53 24.97
N ARG A 175 15.81 -24.82 23.96
CA ARG A 175 16.39 -24.66 22.62
C ARG A 175 16.45 -25.96 21.80
N GLU A 176 15.56 -26.90 22.06
CA GLU A 176 15.35 -28.09 21.23
C GLU A 176 14.43 -27.77 20.06
N TRP A 177 14.92 -26.89 19.18
CA TRP A 177 14.15 -26.40 18.04
C TRP A 177 14.14 -27.41 16.89
N GLN A 178 12.99 -27.51 16.24
CA GLN A 178 12.79 -28.31 15.02
C GLN A 178 12.38 -27.36 13.89
N PRO A 179 13.35 -26.66 13.26
CA PRO A 179 13.05 -25.75 12.18
C PRO A 179 12.46 -26.49 10.98
N GLY A 180 11.49 -25.86 10.33
CA GLY A 180 10.82 -26.45 9.18
C GLY A 180 9.85 -25.49 8.53
N VAL A 181 9.29 -25.96 7.41
CA VAL A 181 8.35 -25.21 6.58
C VAL A 181 7.13 -26.07 6.26
N VAL A 182 6.00 -25.41 6.01
CA VAL A 182 4.81 -25.99 5.39
C VAL A 182 4.82 -25.61 3.93
N GLU A 183 4.90 -26.60 3.05
CA GLU A 183 5.03 -26.41 1.60
C GLU A 183 4.05 -27.34 0.85
N ASP A 184 3.41 -26.79 -0.18
CA ASP A 184 2.67 -27.56 -1.18
C ASP A 184 3.08 -27.13 -2.61
N ASP A 185 2.36 -27.61 -3.62
CA ASP A 185 2.66 -27.31 -5.03
C ASP A 185 2.60 -25.80 -5.39
N SER A 186 1.98 -24.97 -4.55
CA SER A 186 1.89 -23.52 -4.71
C SER A 186 2.94 -22.74 -3.92
N GLY A 187 3.86 -23.45 -3.25
CA GLY A 187 5.00 -22.87 -2.54
C GLY A 187 4.92 -23.00 -1.02
N VAL A 188 5.72 -22.17 -0.35
CA VAL A 188 5.89 -22.21 1.11
C VAL A 188 4.88 -21.30 1.81
N HIS A 189 4.06 -21.86 2.69
CA HIS A 189 2.94 -21.16 3.34
C HIS A 189 3.22 -20.75 4.78
N ALA A 190 4.08 -21.48 5.47
CA ALA A 190 4.47 -21.19 6.84
C ALA A 190 5.87 -21.70 7.14
N TYR A 191 6.50 -21.14 8.15
CA TYR A 191 7.72 -21.65 8.76
C TYR A 191 7.58 -21.56 10.27
N SER A 192 8.29 -22.43 10.99
CA SER A 192 8.42 -22.27 12.43
C SER A 192 9.63 -23.04 12.96
N VAL A 193 9.79 -23.03 14.28
CA VAL A 193 10.85 -23.74 15.02
C VAL A 193 10.31 -24.97 15.77
N TYR A 194 9.09 -25.39 15.45
CA TYR A 194 8.40 -26.55 16.01
C TYR A 194 7.59 -27.24 14.89
N PRO A 195 7.26 -28.54 14.98
CA PRO A 195 6.44 -29.18 13.96
C PRO A 195 5.05 -28.55 13.86
N ILE A 196 4.60 -28.24 12.65
CA ILE A 196 3.22 -27.77 12.40
C ILE A 196 2.39 -28.96 11.95
N GLU A 197 1.46 -29.40 12.79
CA GLU A 197 0.63 -30.58 12.53
C GLU A 197 -0.73 -30.21 11.91
N HIS A 198 -1.21 -29.00 12.19
CA HIS A 198 -2.54 -28.57 11.71
C HIS A 198 -2.59 -28.20 10.22
N MET A 199 -1.44 -28.15 9.55
CA MET A 199 -1.33 -27.91 8.11
C MET A 199 -0.59 -29.09 7.46
N PRO A 200 -1.12 -29.69 6.39
CA PRO A 200 -0.40 -30.72 5.66
C PRO A 200 0.84 -30.15 4.97
N GLY A 201 1.87 -30.97 4.75
CA GLY A 201 3.07 -30.56 4.02
C GLY A 201 4.21 -30.02 4.89
N TRP A 202 4.22 -30.31 6.20
CA TRP A 202 5.36 -30.00 7.05
C TRP A 202 6.62 -30.77 6.63
N LYS A 203 7.73 -30.05 6.50
CA LYS A 203 9.07 -30.59 6.22
C LYS A 203 10.08 -29.95 7.16
N SER A 204 10.85 -30.77 7.88
CA SER A 204 11.98 -30.27 8.67
C SER A 204 13.14 -29.85 7.78
N VAL A 205 13.92 -28.88 8.25
CA VAL A 205 15.13 -28.38 7.60
C VAL A 205 16.26 -28.27 8.62
N ASP A 206 17.48 -27.98 8.18
CA ASP A 206 18.67 -28.04 9.04
C ASP A 206 18.78 -26.83 9.98
N SER A 207 18.18 -25.69 9.63
CA SER A 207 18.28 -24.46 10.43
C SER A 207 17.10 -23.51 10.26
N VAL A 208 16.91 -22.63 11.25
CA VAL A 208 15.93 -21.52 11.18
C VAL A 208 16.24 -20.61 9.99
N SER A 209 17.52 -20.36 9.71
CA SER A 209 17.95 -19.55 8.55
C SER A 209 17.51 -20.17 7.23
N GLN A 210 17.64 -21.48 7.08
CA GLN A 210 17.17 -22.20 5.89
C GLN A 210 15.65 -22.13 5.76
N ALA A 211 14.90 -22.29 6.86
CA ALA A 211 13.44 -22.15 6.84
C ALA A 211 13.01 -20.73 6.40
N LEU A 212 13.71 -19.70 6.89
CA LEU A 212 13.48 -18.30 6.49
C LEU A 212 13.87 -18.04 5.02
N GLU A 213 14.94 -18.66 4.52
CA GLU A 213 15.35 -18.55 3.12
C GLU A 213 14.33 -19.22 2.19
N LEU A 214 13.77 -20.37 2.56
CA LEU A 214 12.70 -21.01 1.79
C LEU A 214 11.41 -20.17 1.78
N TYR A 215 11.07 -19.50 2.89
CA TYR A 215 9.84 -18.71 3.01
C TYR A 215 9.94 -17.30 2.39
N TYR A 216 11.04 -16.58 2.64
CA TYR A 216 11.25 -15.20 2.17
C TYR A 216 12.15 -15.10 0.94
N GLY A 217 12.78 -16.20 0.54
CA GLY A 217 13.59 -16.26 -0.67
C GLY A 217 12.81 -15.69 -1.84
N ALA A 218 13.51 -14.98 -2.73
CA ALA A 218 12.88 -14.51 -3.95
C ALA A 218 12.26 -15.73 -4.65
N PRO A 219 10.96 -15.71 -5.03
CA PRO A 219 10.39 -16.80 -5.80
C PRO A 219 11.29 -17.02 -7.02
N VAL A 220 11.82 -18.21 -7.23
CA VAL A 220 12.74 -18.47 -8.34
C VAL A 220 11.91 -19.00 -9.51
N GLY A 221 12.07 -18.41 -10.71
CA GLY A 221 11.34 -18.85 -11.91
C GLY A 221 10.12 -17.98 -12.27
N GLU A 222 9.04 -18.62 -12.76
CA GLU A 222 7.84 -17.93 -13.28
C GLU A 222 7.13 -17.05 -12.23
N GLU A 223 7.26 -17.37 -10.94
CA GLU A 223 6.63 -16.63 -9.85
C GLU A 223 7.27 -15.26 -9.57
N ALA A 224 8.62 -15.15 -9.58
CA ALA A 224 9.27 -13.82 -9.53
C ALA A 224 8.95 -13.00 -10.76
N TYR A 225 8.91 -13.65 -11.92
CA TYR A 225 8.57 -12.99 -13.17
C TYR A 225 7.13 -12.44 -13.14
N THR A 226 6.19 -13.20 -12.59
CA THR A 226 4.79 -12.79 -12.41
C THR A 226 4.63 -11.71 -11.33
N ALA A 227 5.34 -11.84 -10.20
CA ALA A 227 5.34 -10.84 -9.13
C ALA A 227 5.94 -9.50 -9.59
N ALA A 228 7.03 -9.53 -10.36
CA ALA A 228 7.67 -8.34 -10.94
C ALA A 228 6.79 -7.65 -12.00
N LYS A 229 5.96 -8.41 -12.72
CA LYS A 229 5.02 -7.90 -13.72
C LYS A 229 3.81 -7.17 -13.11
N LYS A 230 3.31 -7.60 -11.95
CA LYS A 230 2.14 -6.99 -11.28
C LYS A 230 2.18 -5.45 -11.18
N PRO A 231 3.26 -4.81 -10.66
CA PRO A 231 3.32 -3.35 -10.58
C PRO A 231 3.39 -2.68 -11.95
N VAL A 232 4.05 -3.31 -12.93
CA VAL A 232 4.13 -2.80 -14.30
C VAL A 232 2.76 -2.84 -14.98
N PHE A 233 2.04 -3.95 -14.85
CA PHE A 233 0.66 -4.05 -15.36
C PHE A 233 -0.28 -3.06 -14.69
N ALA A 234 -0.19 -2.87 -13.37
CA ALA A 234 -0.99 -1.88 -12.67
C ALA A 234 -0.72 -0.46 -13.20
N ALA A 235 0.56 -0.12 -13.46
CA ALA A 235 0.93 1.17 -14.05
C ALA A 235 0.44 1.33 -15.49
N ILE A 236 0.49 0.27 -16.31
CA ILE A 236 -0.04 0.26 -17.68
C ILE A 236 -1.57 0.47 -17.67
N GLU A 237 -2.31 -0.23 -16.81
CA GLU A 237 -3.76 -0.07 -16.70
C GLU A 237 -4.15 1.33 -16.21
N GLU A 238 -3.43 1.89 -15.23
CA GLU A 238 -3.65 3.26 -14.78
C GLU A 238 -3.40 4.27 -15.91
N ALA A 239 -2.32 4.10 -16.68
CA ALA A 239 -2.01 4.94 -17.83
C ALA A 239 -3.07 4.83 -18.93
N ARG A 240 -3.54 3.61 -19.26
CA ARG A 240 -4.64 3.37 -20.22
C ARG A 240 -5.93 4.05 -19.77
N ALA A 241 -6.28 3.96 -18.49
CA ALA A 241 -7.47 4.61 -17.95
C ALA A 241 -7.40 6.14 -18.11
N LYS A 242 -6.24 6.76 -17.83
CA LYS A 242 -6.02 8.20 -18.03
C LYS A 242 -6.11 8.61 -19.49
N LEU A 243 -5.50 7.86 -20.41
CA LEU A 243 -5.55 8.16 -21.84
C LEU A 243 -6.95 8.00 -22.41
N ARG A 244 -7.72 6.97 -22.00
CA ARG A 244 -9.13 6.82 -22.40
C ARG A 244 -10.00 7.98 -21.92
N ALA A 245 -9.82 8.42 -20.67
CA ALA A 245 -10.54 9.57 -20.14
C ALA A 245 -10.18 10.87 -20.89
N LYS A 246 -8.89 11.08 -21.20
CA LYS A 246 -8.42 12.21 -22.02
C LYS A 246 -9.02 12.17 -23.43
N LEU A 247 -9.00 11.01 -24.09
CA LEU A 247 -9.56 10.81 -25.42
C LEU A 247 -11.06 11.13 -25.46
N ALA A 248 -11.83 10.62 -24.49
CA ALA A 248 -13.26 10.91 -24.38
C ALA A 248 -13.54 12.41 -24.22
N SER A 249 -12.75 13.11 -23.40
CA SER A 249 -12.87 14.57 -23.22
C SER A 249 -12.54 15.35 -24.50
N LEU A 250 -11.51 14.95 -25.24
CA LEU A 250 -11.13 15.59 -26.51
C LEU A 250 -12.20 15.34 -27.58
N GLN A 251 -12.72 14.13 -27.70
CA GLN A 251 -13.79 13.78 -28.64
C GLN A 251 -15.09 14.54 -28.33
N GLN A 252 -15.42 14.74 -27.05
CA GLN A 252 -16.55 15.58 -26.65
C GLN A 252 -16.36 17.04 -27.10
N SER A 253 -15.14 17.57 -27.03
CA SER A 253 -14.81 18.95 -27.46
C SER A 253 -14.96 19.15 -28.97
N VAL A 254 -14.79 18.10 -29.78
CA VAL A 254 -15.02 18.13 -31.24
C VAL A 254 -16.52 18.14 -31.60
N THR A 255 -17.37 17.57 -30.73
CA THR A 255 -18.82 17.44 -31.00
C THR A 255 -19.56 18.79 -30.91
N ASP A 256 -18.97 19.81 -30.28
CA ASP A 256 -19.50 21.19 -30.21
C ASP A 256 -19.38 22.00 -31.52
N ASP A 257 -18.95 21.38 -32.63
CA ASP A 257 -18.77 22.02 -33.95
C ASP A 257 -20.07 22.64 -34.51
N ALA A 258 -21.24 22.10 -34.11
CA ALA A 258 -22.55 22.63 -34.49
C ALA A 258 -22.85 24.02 -33.91
N GLU A 259 -22.36 24.32 -32.70
CA GLU A 259 -22.53 25.65 -32.10
C GLU A 259 -21.60 26.68 -32.74
N ARG A 260 -20.40 26.24 -33.15
CA ARG A 260 -19.44 27.06 -33.91
C ARG A 260 -20.03 27.49 -35.26
N GLU A 261 -20.64 26.55 -35.98
CA GLU A 261 -21.25 26.84 -37.27
C GLU A 261 -22.39 27.85 -37.13
N ARG A 262 -23.21 27.73 -36.08
CA ARG A 262 -24.22 28.74 -35.74
C ARG A 262 -23.64 30.13 -35.47
N LEU A 263 -22.48 30.24 -34.83
CA LEU A 263 -21.81 31.53 -34.60
C LEU A 263 -21.34 32.17 -35.91
N ARG A 264 -20.82 31.38 -36.85
CA ARG A 264 -20.42 31.83 -38.19
C ARG A 264 -21.63 32.32 -38.99
N GLN A 265 -22.66 31.48 -39.10
CA GLN A 265 -23.91 31.78 -39.80
C GLN A 265 -24.60 33.03 -39.22
N SER A 266 -24.59 33.19 -37.89
CA SER A 266 -25.13 34.38 -37.22
C SER A 266 -24.40 35.66 -37.62
N GLY A 267 -23.07 35.64 -37.65
CA GLY A 267 -22.27 36.80 -38.08
C GLY A 267 -22.51 37.18 -39.54
N GLU A 268 -22.63 36.19 -40.42
CA GLU A 268 -22.92 36.39 -41.85
C GLU A 268 -24.33 36.92 -42.10
N LEU A 269 -25.33 36.39 -41.40
CA LEU A 269 -26.72 36.87 -41.49
C LEU A 269 -26.86 38.30 -40.99
N ILE A 270 -26.17 38.68 -39.92
CA ILE A 270 -26.18 40.07 -39.43
C ILE A 270 -25.64 41.02 -40.51
N LEU A 271 -24.56 40.66 -41.21
CA LEU A 271 -24.01 41.48 -42.29
C LEU A 271 -24.93 41.51 -43.51
N ALA A 272 -25.49 40.37 -43.91
CA ALA A 272 -26.39 40.28 -45.06
C ALA A 272 -27.66 41.12 -44.87
N TYR A 273 -28.20 41.16 -43.65
CA TYR A 273 -29.42 41.89 -43.29
C TYR A 273 -29.14 43.24 -42.63
N GLN A 274 -27.90 43.74 -42.64
CA GLN A 274 -27.49 44.93 -41.85
C GLN A 274 -28.36 46.16 -42.08
N TYR A 275 -28.87 46.37 -43.29
CA TYR A 275 -29.71 47.52 -43.66
C TYR A 275 -31.17 47.39 -43.20
N THR A 276 -31.58 46.20 -42.77
CA THR A 276 -32.92 45.92 -42.25
C THR A 276 -33.00 45.99 -40.72
N ILE A 277 -31.84 46.00 -40.05
CA ILE A 277 -31.73 46.04 -38.58
C ILE A 277 -31.97 47.47 -38.10
N GLN A 278 -32.96 47.65 -37.23
CA GLN A 278 -33.32 48.95 -36.68
C GLN A 278 -32.52 49.31 -35.42
N PRO A 279 -32.28 50.60 -35.13
CA PRO A 279 -31.68 51.03 -33.87
C PRO A 279 -32.48 50.52 -32.66
N GLY A 280 -31.80 49.90 -31.70
CA GLY A 280 -32.43 49.33 -30.51
C GLY A 280 -33.02 47.92 -30.68
N GLN A 281 -32.90 47.32 -31.86
CA GLN A 281 -33.37 45.96 -32.12
C GLN A 281 -32.53 44.93 -31.35
N THR A 282 -33.19 44.02 -30.62
CA THR A 282 -32.53 43.04 -29.74
C THR A 282 -32.39 41.65 -30.36
N GLU A 283 -33.09 41.38 -31.47
CA GLU A 283 -33.06 40.08 -32.15
C GLU A 283 -33.20 40.25 -33.68
N LEU A 284 -32.43 39.49 -34.44
CA LEU A 284 -32.59 39.27 -35.87
C LEU A 284 -33.11 37.85 -36.11
N ARG A 285 -34.12 37.72 -36.97
CA ARG A 285 -34.63 36.42 -37.44
C ARG A 285 -34.42 36.34 -38.94
N ALA A 286 -33.62 35.39 -39.37
CA ALA A 286 -33.32 35.21 -40.79
C ALA A 286 -32.98 33.74 -41.08
N PRO A 287 -33.49 33.18 -42.19
CA PRO A 287 -33.07 31.86 -42.66
C PRO A 287 -31.68 31.95 -43.30
N TYR A 288 -30.80 30.98 -43.02
CA TYR A 288 -29.49 30.89 -43.69
C TYR A 288 -29.61 30.29 -45.10
N ASP A 289 -30.51 29.31 -45.26
CA ASP A 289 -30.85 28.68 -46.54
C ASP A 289 -32.30 29.01 -46.91
N ALA A 290 -32.62 29.13 -48.21
CA ALA A 290 -33.92 29.59 -48.69
C ALA A 290 -35.13 28.74 -48.23
N GLU A 291 -34.91 27.47 -47.88
CA GLU A 291 -35.93 26.53 -47.38
C GLU A 291 -35.69 26.12 -45.91
N GLY A 292 -34.72 26.73 -45.24
CA GLY A 292 -34.30 26.40 -43.89
C GLY A 292 -35.10 27.13 -42.80
N PRO A 293 -35.05 26.65 -41.53
CA PRO A 293 -35.64 27.36 -40.40
C PRO A 293 -34.90 28.68 -40.14
N GLU A 294 -35.63 29.68 -39.64
CA GLU A 294 -35.03 30.96 -39.24
C GLU A 294 -34.12 30.78 -38.01
N LEU A 295 -32.91 31.34 -38.10
CA LEU A 295 -32.02 31.50 -36.96
C LEU A 295 -32.45 32.73 -36.16
N VAL A 296 -32.66 32.57 -34.86
CA VAL A 296 -32.89 33.68 -33.92
C VAL A 296 -31.54 34.13 -33.36
N ILE A 297 -31.09 35.30 -33.79
CA ILE A 297 -29.78 35.85 -33.48
C ILE A 297 -29.96 37.03 -32.53
N LYS A 298 -29.38 36.96 -31.33
CA LYS A 298 -29.45 38.05 -30.35
C LYS A 298 -28.51 39.19 -30.75
N LEU A 299 -29.04 40.41 -30.75
CA LEU A 299 -28.29 41.62 -31.01
C LEU A 299 -28.11 42.39 -29.71
N ASP A 300 -26.97 43.06 -29.61
CA ASP A 300 -26.75 44.09 -28.61
C ASP A 300 -27.28 45.42 -29.16
N PRO A 301 -28.34 46.00 -28.56
CA PRO A 301 -28.96 47.22 -29.07
C PRO A 301 -28.05 48.45 -28.96
N GLU A 302 -26.99 48.39 -28.16
CA GLU A 302 -26.00 49.46 -28.01
C GLU A 302 -24.90 49.42 -29.09
N LEU A 303 -24.84 48.34 -29.88
CA LEU A 303 -23.83 48.12 -30.92
C LEU A 303 -24.43 48.28 -32.32
N SER A 304 -23.64 48.77 -33.27
CA SER A 304 -24.02 48.76 -34.69
C SER A 304 -24.16 47.33 -35.23
N PRO A 305 -24.87 47.13 -36.36
CA PRO A 305 -24.94 45.83 -37.03
C PRO A 305 -23.56 45.22 -37.30
N VAL A 306 -22.59 46.03 -37.74
CA VAL A 306 -21.23 45.58 -38.03
C VAL A 306 -20.50 45.17 -36.75
N GLU A 307 -20.63 45.91 -35.65
CA GLU A 307 -20.04 45.56 -34.36
C GLU A 307 -20.67 44.30 -33.76
N ASN A 308 -21.98 44.12 -33.92
CA ASN A 308 -22.67 42.88 -33.57
C ASN A 308 -22.11 41.69 -34.37
N ALA A 309 -21.99 41.81 -35.69
CA ALA A 309 -21.39 40.76 -36.53
C ALA A 309 -19.94 40.45 -36.11
N GLN A 310 -19.11 41.46 -35.88
CA GLN A 310 -17.74 41.31 -35.41
C GLN A 310 -17.65 40.59 -34.06
N ARG A 311 -18.60 40.84 -33.13
CA ARG A 311 -18.69 40.13 -31.85
C ARG A 311 -18.96 38.64 -32.05
N TYR A 312 -19.85 38.27 -32.98
CA TYR A 312 -20.11 36.87 -33.35
C TYR A 312 -18.88 36.22 -34.00
N PHE A 313 -18.21 36.90 -34.93
CA PHE A 313 -16.96 36.41 -35.53
C PHE A 313 -15.82 36.28 -34.51
N LYS A 314 -15.74 37.18 -33.52
CA LYS A 314 -14.75 37.08 -32.42
C LYS A 314 -14.98 35.84 -31.56
N ARG A 315 -16.24 35.51 -31.26
CA ARG A 315 -16.61 34.27 -30.55
C ARG A 315 -16.32 33.04 -31.39
N TYR A 316 -16.62 33.07 -32.68
CA TYR A 316 -16.28 32.02 -33.63
C TYR A 316 -14.77 31.77 -33.69
N ASN A 317 -13.95 32.82 -33.87
CA ASN A 317 -12.49 32.68 -33.93
C ASN A 317 -11.89 32.18 -32.62
N LYS A 318 -12.44 32.61 -31.47
CA LYS A 318 -12.02 32.09 -30.16
C LYS A 318 -12.35 30.59 -29.99
N ALA A 319 -13.52 30.16 -30.46
CA ALA A 319 -13.90 28.74 -30.45
C ALA A 319 -13.06 27.91 -31.45
N LYS A 320 -12.73 28.48 -32.61
CA LYS A 320 -11.86 27.88 -33.62
C LYS A 320 -10.45 27.63 -33.09
N SER A 321 -9.79 28.66 -32.54
CA SER A 321 -8.43 28.52 -32.00
C SER A 321 -8.33 27.59 -30.78
N ALA A 322 -9.43 27.39 -30.04
CA ALA A 322 -9.46 26.42 -28.94
C ALA A 322 -9.49 24.95 -29.42
N LEU A 323 -9.79 24.70 -30.69
CA LEU A 323 -9.98 23.37 -31.28
C LEU A 323 -8.98 23.04 -32.41
N GLU A 324 -8.14 23.98 -32.84
CA GLU A 324 -7.18 23.77 -33.94
C GLU A 324 -6.21 22.61 -33.66
N ASP A 325 -5.79 22.44 -32.40
CA ASP A 325 -4.85 21.38 -32.01
C ASP A 325 -5.56 20.07 -31.59
N VAL A 326 -6.89 20.10 -31.40
CA VAL A 326 -7.63 18.95 -30.83
C VAL A 326 -7.57 17.70 -31.71
N PRO A 327 -7.71 17.78 -33.06
CA PRO A 327 -7.55 16.61 -33.92
C PRO A 327 -6.15 15.96 -33.81
N GLN A 328 -5.10 16.77 -33.71
CA GLN A 328 -3.74 16.28 -33.52
C GLN A 328 -3.58 15.61 -32.14
N LEU A 329 -4.11 16.23 -31.08
CA LEU A 329 -4.08 15.67 -29.73
C LEU A 329 -4.87 14.36 -29.61
N ILE A 330 -5.96 14.20 -30.37
CA ILE A 330 -6.70 12.94 -30.47
C ILE A 330 -5.81 11.87 -31.10
N GLN A 331 -5.21 12.15 -32.26
CA GLN A 331 -4.35 11.21 -32.97
C GLN A 331 -3.13 10.77 -32.14
N GLU A 332 -2.50 11.71 -31.43
CA GLU A 332 -1.38 11.42 -30.52
C GLU A 332 -1.85 10.53 -29.35
N THR A 333 -3.00 10.84 -28.75
CA THR A 333 -3.56 10.08 -27.62
C THR A 333 -3.98 8.67 -28.05
N GLU A 334 -4.54 8.49 -29.26
CA GLU A 334 -4.88 7.18 -29.82
C GLU A 334 -3.64 6.33 -30.10
N THR A 335 -2.59 6.94 -30.63
CA THR A 335 -1.31 6.26 -30.91
C THR A 335 -0.65 5.78 -29.62
N GLU A 336 -0.65 6.61 -28.59
CA GLU A 336 -0.10 6.26 -27.27
C GLU A 336 -0.94 5.16 -26.60
N LEU A 337 -2.26 5.22 -26.71
CA LEU A 337 -3.15 4.18 -26.19
C LEU A 337 -2.90 2.84 -26.90
N ALA A 338 -2.83 2.83 -28.24
CA ALA A 338 -2.57 1.62 -29.02
C ALA A 338 -1.22 0.98 -28.67
N TYR A 339 -0.19 1.80 -28.40
CA TYR A 339 1.10 1.31 -27.93
C TYR A 339 1.00 0.62 -26.56
N LEU A 340 0.30 1.23 -25.59
CA LEU A 340 0.08 0.60 -24.28
C LEU A 340 -0.77 -0.68 -24.36
N GLU A 341 -1.69 -0.78 -25.32
CA GLU A 341 -2.49 -1.99 -25.54
C GLU A 341 -1.66 -3.15 -26.09
N GLN A 342 -0.66 -2.87 -26.92
CA GLN A 342 0.29 -3.89 -27.38
C GLN A 342 1.21 -4.39 -26.27
N LEU A 343 1.55 -3.52 -25.30
CA LEU A 343 2.38 -3.88 -24.15
C LEU A 343 1.63 -4.67 -23.06
N ALA A 344 0.30 -4.70 -23.12
CA ALA A 344 -0.55 -5.39 -22.14
C ALA A 344 -0.83 -6.87 -22.50
N VAL A 345 -0.26 -7.37 -23.61
CA VAL A 345 -0.41 -8.76 -24.09
C VAL A 345 0.62 -9.70 -23.49
#